data_AF-A0A660CAI5-F1
#
_entry.id   AF-A0A660CAI5-F1
#
_cell.length_a   1.000
_cell.length_b   1.000
_cell.length_c   1.000
_cell.angle_alpha   90.00
_cell.angle_beta   90.00
_cell.angle_gamma   90.00
#
_symmetry.space_group_name_H-M   'P 1'
#
loop_
_entity.id
_entity.type
_entity.pdbx_description
1 polymer ?
#
loop_
_entity_poly.entity_id
_entity_poly.type
_entity_poly.pdbx_seq_one_letter_code
_entity_poly.pdbx_strand_id
1 'polypeptide(L)'
;MLSKRKKISHDTFPVAGLSIYDPVHLGIFDDGHLAALELIYRNILLGGEPGAGKSVCLNNIVAHGALAPDVDLWLFDGKEVELGLWREVSDVFVGPSIGKALAALDALQNEMNRRYEELTRVRRRKINRDDPLNAIMLVIDELALFSATMGSKEEQEQFVRVLRDLVARGRAAGIIVVAATQRPSADIIPTSLRDLFSYRLAFRCTTDSSSDIVLGRGWAQQGYNAATITPAERGVGLLLAEGGVPRRMKSAYLADADIYSLVDYARQMSTGRAA
;
A
#
# COMPACT_ATOMS: atom_id res chain seq x y z
N MET A 1 -6.72 -48.39 25.33
CA MET A 1 -5.58 -47.56 24.88
C MET A 1 -6.07 -46.62 23.78
N LEU A 2 -6.50 -45.42 24.15
CA LEU A 2 -6.91 -44.38 23.20
C LEU A 2 -5.76 -43.39 23.04
N SER A 3 -5.18 -43.39 21.84
CA SER A 3 -4.12 -42.49 21.41
C SER A 3 -4.56 -41.03 21.56
N LYS A 4 -3.88 -40.28 22.43
CA LYS A 4 -4.03 -38.82 22.53
C LYS A 4 -3.50 -38.20 21.24
N ARG A 5 -4.41 -37.78 20.35
CA ARG A 5 -4.07 -36.90 19.22
C ARG A 5 -3.39 -35.65 19.78
N LYS A 6 -2.12 -35.47 19.42
CA LYS A 6 -1.34 -34.25 19.68
C LYS A 6 -2.12 -33.10 19.01
N LYS A 7 -2.61 -32.14 19.80
CA LYS A 7 -3.16 -30.89 19.26
C LYS A 7 -2.05 -30.27 18.42
N ILE A 8 -2.28 -30.17 17.11
CA ILE A 8 -1.43 -29.38 16.23
C ILE A 8 -1.71 -27.93 16.65
N SER A 9 -0.73 -27.30 17.29
CA SER A 9 -0.70 -25.84 17.43
C SER A 9 -0.74 -25.30 16.01
N HIS A 10 -1.76 -24.54 15.64
CA HIS A 10 -1.66 -23.76 14.42
C HIS A 10 -0.48 -22.80 14.62
N ASP A 11 0.52 -22.87 13.75
CA ASP A 11 1.58 -21.87 13.74
C ASP A 11 0.90 -20.51 13.51
N THR A 12 0.83 -19.70 14.57
CA THR A 12 0.21 -18.37 14.56
C THR A 12 1.14 -17.31 13.96
N PHE A 13 2.35 -17.70 13.56
CA PHE A 13 3.37 -16.79 13.03
C PHE A 13 3.97 -17.36 11.73
N PRO A 14 4.30 -16.52 10.74
CA PRO A 14 4.96 -16.96 9.52
C PRO A 14 6.28 -17.69 9.83
N VAL A 15 6.43 -18.89 9.28
CA VAL A 15 7.55 -19.82 9.55
C VAL A 15 8.86 -19.42 8.82
N ALA A 16 8.85 -18.31 8.08
CA ALA A 16 10.00 -17.74 7.37
C ALA A 16 9.85 -16.21 7.29
N GLY A 17 10.98 -15.48 7.23
CA GLY A 17 10.96 -14.04 7.00
C GLY A 17 10.40 -13.73 5.62
N LEU A 18 9.42 -12.83 5.54
CA LEU A 18 8.91 -12.32 4.26
C LEU A 18 9.97 -11.43 3.60
N SER A 19 9.77 -11.14 2.32
CA SER A 19 10.57 -10.13 1.62
C SER A 19 9.66 -9.25 0.80
N ILE A 20 10.06 -7.99 0.58
CA ILE A 20 9.37 -7.10 -0.37
C ILE A 20 9.31 -7.67 -1.79
N TYR A 21 10.23 -8.56 -2.13
CA TYR A 21 10.30 -9.26 -3.41
C TYR A 21 9.34 -10.46 -3.48
N ASP A 22 8.73 -10.85 -2.37
CA ASP A 22 7.72 -11.91 -2.34
C ASP A 22 6.33 -11.33 -2.60
N PRO A 23 5.42 -12.08 -3.24
CA PRO A 23 4.08 -11.58 -3.51
C PRO A 23 3.29 -11.27 -2.24
N VAL A 24 2.71 -10.08 -2.17
CA VAL A 24 1.80 -9.66 -1.10
C VAL A 24 0.43 -10.28 -1.33
N HIS A 25 -0.04 -11.09 -0.39
CA HIS A 25 -1.37 -11.70 -0.46
C HIS A 25 -2.46 -10.71 -0.04
N LEU A 26 -3.34 -10.35 -0.97
CA LEU A 26 -4.45 -9.42 -0.71
C LEU A 26 -5.80 -10.11 -0.53
N GLY A 27 -5.96 -11.35 -1.00
CA GLY A 27 -7.21 -12.10 -0.95
C GLY A 27 -7.37 -13.10 -2.09
N ILE A 28 -8.60 -13.29 -2.57
CA ILE A 28 -8.96 -14.32 -3.56
C ILE A 28 -9.78 -13.67 -4.69
N PHE A 29 -9.46 -14.00 -5.94
CA PHE A 29 -10.25 -13.64 -7.12
C PHE A 29 -11.51 -14.52 -7.25
N ASP A 30 -12.52 -14.09 -8.00
CA ASP A 30 -13.76 -14.87 -8.18
C ASP A 30 -13.56 -16.26 -8.80
N ASP A 31 -12.45 -16.47 -9.52
CA ASP A 31 -12.05 -17.76 -10.08
C ASP A 31 -11.36 -18.68 -9.06
N GLY A 32 -11.22 -18.24 -7.80
CA GLY A 32 -10.59 -18.98 -6.72
C GLY A 32 -9.07 -18.86 -6.66
N HIS A 33 -8.42 -18.19 -7.61
CA HIS A 33 -6.99 -17.95 -7.54
C HIS A 33 -6.63 -16.88 -6.50
N LEU A 34 -5.43 -16.99 -5.92
CA LEU A 34 -4.94 -16.00 -4.97
C LEU A 34 -4.74 -14.65 -5.67
N ALA A 35 -5.28 -13.60 -5.08
CA ALA A 35 -4.93 -12.22 -5.40
C ALA A 35 -3.63 -11.87 -4.68
N ALA A 36 -2.50 -12.16 -5.34
CA ALA A 36 -1.16 -11.85 -4.84
C ALA A 36 -0.45 -10.87 -5.78
N LEU A 37 0.18 -9.83 -5.22
CA LEU A 37 0.82 -8.75 -5.98
C LEU A 37 2.31 -8.63 -5.67
N GLU A 38 3.14 -8.50 -6.70
CA GLU A 38 4.55 -8.16 -6.54
C GLU A 38 4.73 -6.64 -6.44
N LEU A 39 5.07 -6.13 -5.25
CA LEU A 39 5.12 -4.67 -5.01
C LEU A 39 6.50 -4.03 -5.24
N ILE A 40 7.60 -4.75 -5.15
CA ILE A 40 8.97 -4.19 -5.21
C ILE A 40 9.28 -3.30 -6.42
N TYR A 41 8.55 -3.41 -7.52
CA TYR A 41 8.72 -2.50 -8.67
C TYR A 41 7.42 -1.87 -9.13
N ARG A 42 6.40 -1.79 -8.26
CA ARG A 42 5.04 -1.39 -8.64
C ARG A 42 4.34 -0.66 -7.50
N ASN A 43 3.74 0.47 -7.84
CA ASN A 43 2.94 1.25 -6.90
C ASN A 43 1.47 0.85 -7.01
N ILE A 44 0.74 0.96 -5.90
CA ILE A 44 -0.69 0.66 -5.83
C ILE A 44 -1.51 1.86 -5.32
N LEU A 45 -2.64 2.11 -5.98
CA LEU A 45 -3.65 3.06 -5.55
C LEU A 45 -4.92 2.31 -5.14
N LEU A 46 -5.42 2.55 -3.92
CA LEU A 46 -6.66 2.00 -3.40
C LEU A 46 -7.70 3.12 -3.27
N GLY A 47 -8.91 2.89 -3.74
CA GLY A 47 -9.99 3.86 -3.65
C GLY A 47 -11.33 3.20 -3.35
N GLY A 48 -12.25 3.96 -2.77
CA GLY A 48 -13.60 3.49 -2.43
C GLY A 48 -14.11 4.14 -1.16
N GLU A 49 -15.42 4.14 -0.99
CA GLU A 49 -16.08 4.84 0.12
C GLU A 49 -15.81 4.20 1.50
N PRO A 50 -16.08 4.91 2.60
CA PRO A 50 -15.92 4.36 3.95
C PRO A 50 -16.68 3.02 4.15
N GLY A 51 -16.07 2.10 4.89
CA GLY A 51 -16.67 0.78 5.17
C GLY A 51 -16.68 -0.21 4.01
N ALA A 52 -16.11 0.13 2.85
CA ALA A 52 -16.05 -0.76 1.69
C ALA A 52 -14.99 -1.88 1.80
N GLY A 53 -14.05 -1.77 2.76
CA GLY A 53 -12.98 -2.75 2.98
C GLY A 53 -11.59 -2.31 2.57
N LYS A 54 -11.42 -1.04 2.16
CA LYS A 54 -10.13 -0.46 1.80
C LYS A 54 -9.09 -0.58 2.93
N SER A 55 -9.44 -0.15 4.14
CA SER A 55 -8.49 -0.12 5.26
C SER A 55 -8.00 -1.52 5.63
N VAL A 56 -8.87 -2.52 5.59
CA VAL A 56 -8.49 -3.93 5.80
C VAL A 56 -7.47 -4.38 4.75
N CYS A 57 -7.72 -4.08 3.47
CA CYS A 57 -6.77 -4.41 2.40
C CYS A 57 -5.43 -3.67 2.54
N LEU A 58 -5.47 -2.40 2.98
CA LEU A 58 -4.28 -1.61 3.25
C LEU A 58 -3.45 -2.24 4.38
N ASN A 59 -4.12 -2.69 5.45
CA ASN A 59 -3.49 -3.40 6.57
C ASN A 59 -2.81 -4.71 6.15
N ASN A 60 -3.36 -5.46 5.17
CA ASN A 60 -2.67 -6.64 4.63
C ASN A 60 -1.33 -6.27 3.94
N ILE A 61 -1.28 -5.14 3.23
CA ILE A 61 -0.05 -4.66 2.59
C ILE A 61 0.96 -4.20 3.65
N VAL A 62 0.50 -3.45 4.65
CA VAL A 62 1.34 -2.96 5.75
C VAL A 62 1.88 -4.11 6.58
N ALA A 63 1.06 -5.13 6.85
CA ALA A 63 1.49 -6.35 7.54
C ALA A 63 2.63 -7.05 6.82
N HIS A 64 2.54 -7.19 5.49
CA HIS A 64 3.64 -7.76 4.69
C HIS A 64 4.92 -6.93 4.84
N GLY A 65 4.82 -5.60 4.73
CA GLY A 65 5.96 -4.71 4.90
C GLY A 65 6.58 -4.79 6.30
N ALA A 66 5.76 -4.79 7.35
CA ALA A 66 6.20 -4.87 8.74
C ALA A 66 6.89 -6.20 9.08
N LEU A 67 6.51 -7.28 8.40
CA LEU A 67 7.10 -8.61 8.56
C LEU A 67 8.29 -8.88 7.61
N ALA A 68 8.52 -7.99 6.64
CA ALA A 68 9.58 -8.13 5.65
C ALA A 68 10.84 -7.42 6.16
N PRO A 69 11.90 -8.15 6.55
CA PRO A 69 13.10 -7.53 7.07
C PRO A 69 13.84 -6.58 6.11
N ASP A 70 13.62 -6.71 4.81
CA ASP A 70 14.21 -5.86 3.77
C ASP A 70 13.34 -4.63 3.43
N VAL A 71 12.45 -4.22 4.34
CA VAL A 71 11.58 -3.05 4.22
C VAL A 71 11.81 -2.06 5.36
N ASP A 72 12.00 -0.80 4.99
CA ASP A 72 11.81 0.35 5.88
C ASP A 72 10.39 0.90 5.66
N LEU A 73 9.59 0.94 6.71
CA LEU A 73 8.15 1.23 6.65
C LEU A 73 7.86 2.69 7.01
N TRP A 74 7.35 3.45 6.03
CA TRP A 74 7.01 4.87 6.17
C TRP A 74 5.50 5.04 6.08
N LEU A 75 4.87 5.44 7.19
CA LEU A 75 3.41 5.49 7.34
C LEU A 75 2.91 6.92 7.48
N PHE A 76 2.01 7.33 6.59
CA PHE A 76 1.36 8.63 6.59
C PHE A 76 -0.12 8.42 6.92
N ASP A 77 -0.49 8.73 8.16
CA ASP A 77 -1.85 8.57 8.68
C ASP A 77 -2.23 9.81 9.48
N GLY A 78 -2.85 10.77 8.80
CA GLY A 78 -3.31 11.98 9.47
C GLY A 78 -4.65 11.84 10.19
N LYS A 79 -5.25 10.66 10.26
CA LYS A 79 -6.37 10.39 11.19
C LYS A 79 -5.92 9.62 12.43
N GLU A 80 -4.77 8.95 12.36
CA GLU A 80 -4.19 8.10 13.41
C GLU A 80 -5.15 6.98 13.83
N VAL A 81 -5.86 6.38 12.87
CA VAL A 81 -6.83 5.30 13.12
C VAL A 81 -6.35 4.00 12.46
N GLU A 82 -6.05 4.05 11.16
CA GLU A 82 -5.83 2.84 10.37
C GLU A 82 -4.37 2.37 10.46
N LEU A 83 -3.40 3.26 10.20
CA LEU A 83 -1.98 2.91 10.28
C LEU A 83 -1.41 3.12 11.68
N GLY A 84 -2.14 3.81 12.57
CA GLY A 84 -1.76 3.98 13.97
C GLY A 84 -1.45 2.67 14.69
N LEU A 85 -2.10 1.56 14.29
CA LEU A 85 -1.85 0.21 14.82
C LEU A 85 -0.41 -0.27 14.58
N TRP A 86 0.25 0.22 13.52
CA TRP A 86 1.59 -0.21 13.10
C TRP A 86 2.70 0.76 13.52
N ARG A 87 2.36 1.83 14.27
CA ARG A 87 3.30 2.91 14.62
C ARG A 87 4.58 2.41 15.28
N GLU A 88 4.49 1.38 16.11
CA GLU A 88 5.64 0.85 16.87
C GLU A 88 6.66 0.11 16.00
N VAL A 89 6.26 -0.32 14.81
CA VAL A 89 7.10 -1.06 13.85
C VAL A 89 7.40 -0.26 12.58
N SER A 90 6.96 1.00 12.52
CA SER A 90 7.30 1.91 11.43
C SER A 90 8.61 2.65 11.69
N ASP A 91 9.44 2.79 10.67
CA ASP A 91 10.65 3.62 10.70
C ASP A 91 10.34 5.10 10.71
N VAL A 92 9.29 5.51 9.98
CA VAL A 92 8.80 6.89 9.96
C VAL A 92 7.27 6.89 10.06
N PHE A 93 6.74 7.61 11.05
CA PHE A 93 5.29 7.83 11.19
C PHE A 93 4.97 9.33 11.08
N VAL A 94 4.09 9.68 10.14
CA VAL A 94 3.59 11.04 9.92
C VAL A 94 2.10 11.09 10.25
N GLY A 95 1.78 11.79 11.34
CA GLY A 95 0.41 12.10 11.76
C GLY A 95 -0.21 13.27 10.97
N PRO A 96 -1.15 14.04 11.55
CA PRO A 96 -1.86 15.14 10.89
C PRO A 96 -0.99 16.41 10.72
N SER A 97 0.08 16.33 9.93
CA SER A 97 0.97 17.46 9.66
C SER A 97 1.52 17.42 8.24
N ILE A 98 1.03 18.33 7.40
CA ILE A 98 1.52 18.48 6.01
C ILE A 98 3.00 18.88 5.98
N GLY A 99 3.47 19.74 6.90
CA GLY A 99 4.88 20.12 6.97
C GLY A 99 5.79 18.92 7.24
N LYS A 100 5.40 18.02 8.16
CA LYS A 100 6.13 16.76 8.39
C LYS A 100 6.05 15.82 7.20
N ALA A 101 4.89 15.73 6.55
CA ALA A 101 4.71 14.94 5.33
C ALA A 101 5.63 15.43 4.21
N LEU A 102 5.71 16.74 3.99
CA LEU A 102 6.58 17.37 3.00
C LEU A 102 8.06 17.13 3.30
N ALA A 103 8.49 17.27 4.55
CA ALA A 103 9.86 16.99 4.96
C ALA A 103 10.24 15.51 4.73
N ALA A 104 9.32 14.59 5.05
CA ALA A 104 9.52 13.17 4.80
C ALA A 104 9.58 12.86 3.28
N LEU A 105 8.70 13.45 2.47
CA LEU A 105 8.73 13.29 1.01
C LEU A 105 10.02 13.85 0.38
N ASP A 106 10.53 14.97 0.89
CA ASP A 106 11.81 15.54 0.44
C ASP A 106 12.99 14.61 0.77
N ALA A 107 13.01 14.04 1.98
CA ALA A 107 13.99 13.02 2.35
C ALA A 107 13.94 11.79 1.43
N LEU A 108 12.74 11.31 1.07
CA LEU A 108 12.58 10.21 0.12
C LEU A 108 13.05 10.58 -1.29
N GLN A 109 12.82 11.81 -1.74
CA GLN A 109 13.30 12.26 -3.04
C GLN A 109 14.84 12.34 -3.08
N ASN A 110 15.46 12.84 -2.02
CA ASN A 110 16.91 12.88 -1.88
C ASN A 110 17.50 11.47 -1.87
N GLU A 111 16.90 10.54 -1.13
CA GLU A 111 17.31 9.13 -1.10
C GLU A 111 17.13 8.45 -2.47
N MET A 112 16.03 8.73 -3.16
CA MET A 112 15.80 8.26 -4.54
C MET A 112 16.93 8.69 -5.47
N ASN A 113 17.28 9.99 -5.44
CA ASN A 113 18.34 10.55 -6.27
C ASN A 113 19.71 9.92 -5.95
N ARG A 114 20.04 9.79 -4.65
CA ARG A 114 21.27 9.11 -4.19
C ARG A 114 21.35 7.68 -4.73
N ARG A 115 20.29 6.88 -4.59
CA ARG A 115 20.25 5.50 -5.11
C ARG A 115 20.39 5.44 -6.63
N TYR A 116 19.83 6.40 -7.37
CA TYR A 116 19.99 6.48 -8.82
C TYR A 116 21.43 6.80 -9.25
N GLU A 117 22.13 7.67 -8.52
CA GLU A 117 23.55 7.92 -8.76
C GLU A 117 24.37 6.64 -8.60
N GLU A 118 24.13 5.89 -7.52
CA GLU A 118 24.82 4.60 -7.28
C GLU A 118 24.50 3.58 -8.38
N LEU A 119 23.23 3.41 -8.73
CA LEU A 119 22.79 2.53 -9.82
C LEU A 119 23.50 2.88 -11.15
N THR A 120 23.67 4.18 -11.43
CA THR A 120 24.38 4.67 -12.62
C THR A 120 25.87 4.30 -12.56
N ARG A 121 26.53 4.49 -11.41
CA ARG A 121 27.95 4.14 -11.22
C ARG A 121 28.19 2.65 -11.46
N VAL A 122 27.30 1.79 -11.00
CA VAL A 122 27.39 0.31 -11.19
C VAL A 122 26.70 -0.18 -12.47
N ARG A 123 26.26 0.72 -13.36
CA ARG A 123 25.59 0.43 -14.64
C ARG A 123 24.35 -0.46 -14.54
N ARG A 124 23.57 -0.30 -13.47
CA ARG A 124 22.30 -0.99 -13.25
C ARG A 124 21.13 -0.02 -13.37
N ARG A 125 19.95 -0.55 -13.70
CA ARG A 125 18.72 0.23 -13.88
C ARG A 125 17.81 0.22 -12.66
N LYS A 126 17.98 -0.75 -11.77
CA LYS A 126 17.14 -0.96 -10.58
C LYS A 126 17.88 -1.71 -9.49
N ILE A 127 17.44 -1.53 -8.26
CA ILE A 127 17.87 -2.36 -7.12
C ILE A 127 17.39 -3.81 -7.30
N ASN A 128 18.08 -4.76 -6.68
CA ASN A 128 17.83 -6.19 -6.69
C ASN A 128 17.88 -6.73 -5.26
N ARG A 129 17.37 -7.96 -5.06
CA ARG A 129 17.27 -8.62 -3.75
C ARG A 129 18.60 -8.69 -3.00
N ASP A 130 19.72 -8.86 -3.71
CA ASP A 130 21.05 -9.03 -3.11
C ASP A 130 21.75 -7.70 -2.79
N ASP A 131 21.11 -6.56 -3.09
CA ASP A 131 21.68 -5.26 -2.74
C ASP A 131 21.62 -5.04 -1.22
N PRO A 132 22.63 -4.41 -0.60
CA PRO A 132 22.64 -4.10 0.83
C PRO A 132 21.77 -2.86 1.12
N LEU A 133 20.56 -2.80 0.56
CA LEU A 133 19.61 -1.70 0.68
C LEU A 133 18.22 -2.25 0.94
N ASN A 134 17.59 -1.78 2.00
CA ASN A 134 16.17 -2.02 2.22
C ASN A 134 15.34 -1.23 1.19
N ALA A 135 14.23 -1.83 0.76
CA ALA A 135 13.19 -1.09 0.05
C ALA A 135 12.47 -0.17 1.05
N ILE A 136 12.01 0.97 0.60
CA ILE A 136 11.17 1.87 1.41
C ILE A 136 9.73 1.70 0.96
N MET A 137 8.85 1.28 1.86
CA MET A 137 7.41 1.23 1.60
C MET A 137 6.74 2.47 2.19
N LEU A 138 6.39 3.42 1.32
CA LEU A 138 5.61 4.60 1.67
C LEU A 138 4.12 4.28 1.57
N VAL A 139 3.44 4.22 2.71
CA VAL A 139 2.00 3.98 2.81
C VAL A 139 1.28 5.27 3.22
N ILE A 140 0.28 5.67 2.44
CA ILE A 140 -0.55 6.87 2.69
C ILE A 140 -2.01 6.42 2.78
N ASP A 141 -2.62 6.44 3.97
CA ASP A 141 -4.00 5.96 4.17
C ASP A 141 -5.06 6.87 3.49
N GLU A 142 -4.87 8.18 3.59
CA GLU A 142 -5.78 9.15 2.99
C GLU A 142 -5.02 10.23 2.23
N LEU A 143 -4.83 10.00 0.94
CA LEU A 143 -4.17 10.92 0.04
C LEU A 143 -4.83 12.31 0.06
N ALA A 144 -6.18 12.36 0.09
CA ALA A 144 -6.94 13.61 0.06
C ALA A 144 -6.65 14.53 1.25
N LEU A 145 -6.22 13.96 2.37
CA LEU A 145 -5.91 14.73 3.56
C LEU A 145 -4.74 15.65 3.30
N PHE A 146 -3.67 15.13 2.69
CA PHE A 146 -2.45 15.89 2.39
C PHE A 146 -2.50 16.62 1.05
N SER A 147 -3.22 16.10 0.06
CA SER A 147 -3.26 16.69 -1.28
C SER A 147 -4.33 17.77 -1.48
N ALA A 148 -5.36 17.84 -0.62
CA ALA A 148 -6.51 18.72 -0.86
C ALA A 148 -7.14 19.34 0.40
N THR A 149 -6.82 18.85 1.60
CA THR A 149 -7.53 19.27 2.82
C THR A 149 -6.64 20.04 3.79
N MET A 150 -5.42 19.56 4.03
CA MET A 150 -4.50 20.09 5.04
C MET A 150 -3.53 21.10 4.44
N GLY A 151 -3.12 22.12 5.20
CA GLY A 151 -2.13 23.09 4.76
C GLY A 151 -2.63 24.16 3.81
N SER A 152 -1.69 24.97 3.33
CA SER A 152 -1.94 25.94 2.27
C SER A 152 -2.03 25.26 0.89
N LYS A 153 -2.55 25.97 -0.12
CA LYS A 153 -2.60 25.45 -1.49
C LYS A 153 -1.21 25.14 -2.04
N GLU A 154 -0.23 25.99 -1.72
CA GLU A 154 1.16 25.82 -2.14
C GLU A 154 1.76 24.54 -1.54
N GLU A 155 1.48 24.24 -0.28
CA GLU A 155 1.92 23.00 0.39
C GLU A 155 1.26 21.76 -0.24
N GLN A 156 -0.04 21.83 -0.55
CA GLN A 156 -0.79 20.77 -1.22
C GLN A 156 -0.25 20.48 -2.63
N GLU A 157 0.00 21.53 -3.41
CA GLU A 157 0.58 21.41 -4.75
C GLU A 157 2.01 20.85 -4.70
N GLN A 158 2.80 21.26 -3.70
CA GLN A 158 4.13 20.70 -3.47
C GLN A 158 4.04 19.21 -3.12
N PHE A 159 3.11 18.81 -2.24
CA PHE A 159 2.91 17.42 -1.85
C PHE A 159 2.60 16.55 -3.07
N VAL A 160 1.62 16.96 -3.90
CA VAL A 160 1.25 16.25 -5.13
C VAL A 160 2.43 16.17 -6.09
N ARG A 161 3.20 17.26 -6.25
CA ARG A 161 4.37 17.30 -7.15
C ARG A 161 5.45 16.29 -6.74
N VAL A 162 5.83 16.27 -5.46
CA VAL A 162 6.89 15.36 -4.98
C VAL A 162 6.40 13.91 -5.00
N LEU A 163 5.17 13.66 -4.55
CA LEU A 163 4.58 12.32 -4.61
C LEU A 163 4.55 11.79 -6.04
N ARG A 164 4.16 12.62 -7.03
CA ARG A 164 4.17 12.22 -8.44
C ARG A 164 5.55 11.77 -8.93
N ASP A 165 6.61 12.47 -8.53
CA ASP A 165 7.99 12.10 -8.87
C ASP A 165 8.37 10.73 -8.27
N LEU A 166 8.04 10.50 -7.00
CA LEU A 166 8.25 9.21 -6.33
C LEU A 166 7.47 8.08 -7.00
N VAL A 167 6.20 8.28 -7.36
CA VAL A 167 5.41 7.26 -8.07
C VAL A 167 5.99 6.99 -9.46
N ALA A 168 6.46 8.02 -10.17
CA ALA A 168 7.01 7.90 -11.51
C ALA A 168 8.37 7.19 -11.56
N ARG A 169 9.26 7.46 -10.60
CA ARG A 169 10.68 7.04 -10.63
C ARG A 169 11.08 6.15 -9.44
N GLY A 170 10.48 6.31 -8.27
CA GLY A 170 10.92 5.69 -7.01
C GLY A 170 11.07 4.17 -7.07
N ARG A 171 10.19 3.46 -7.77
CA ARG A 171 10.14 1.98 -7.76
C ARG A 171 11.46 1.32 -8.18
N ALA A 172 12.21 1.89 -9.12
CA ALA A 172 13.49 1.31 -9.55
C ALA A 172 14.60 1.50 -8.49
N ALA A 173 14.50 2.58 -7.71
CA ALA A 173 15.36 2.85 -6.57
C ALA A 173 14.88 2.12 -5.28
N GLY A 174 13.80 1.34 -5.37
CA GLY A 174 13.24 0.61 -4.22
C GLY A 174 12.34 1.44 -3.33
N ILE A 175 11.79 2.56 -3.80
CA ILE A 175 10.77 3.32 -3.07
C ILE A 175 9.40 2.99 -3.65
N ILE A 176 8.58 2.32 -2.86
CA ILE A 176 7.28 1.76 -3.26
C ILE A 176 6.17 2.55 -2.59
N VAL A 177 5.28 3.09 -3.41
CA VAL A 177 4.17 3.93 -2.95
C VAL A 177 2.88 3.12 -2.95
N VAL A 178 2.28 3.05 -1.76
CA VAL A 178 0.96 2.49 -1.49
C VAL A 178 0.08 3.66 -1.07
N ALA A 179 -0.83 4.09 -1.94
CA ALA A 179 -1.72 5.22 -1.65
C ALA A 179 -3.16 4.76 -1.55
N ALA A 180 -3.89 5.30 -0.58
CA ALA A 180 -5.30 5.02 -0.37
C ALA A 180 -6.09 6.34 -0.28
N THR A 181 -7.37 6.29 -0.63
CA THR A 181 -8.29 7.42 -0.42
C THR A 181 -9.75 6.98 -0.31
N GLN A 182 -10.49 7.63 0.58
CA GLN A 182 -11.95 7.48 0.73
C GLN A 182 -12.75 8.40 -0.18
N ARG A 183 -12.09 9.40 -0.76
CA ARG A 183 -12.71 10.42 -1.63
C ARG A 183 -12.11 10.31 -3.03
N PRO A 184 -12.60 9.38 -3.86
CA PRO A 184 -12.20 9.30 -5.26
C PRO A 184 -12.78 10.50 -6.00
N SER A 185 -12.01 11.58 -6.09
CA SER A 185 -12.30 12.78 -6.88
C SER A 185 -11.08 13.20 -7.70
N ALA A 186 -11.30 13.82 -8.86
CA ALA A 186 -10.23 14.15 -9.81
C ALA A 186 -9.30 15.29 -9.34
N ASP A 187 -9.79 16.14 -8.44
CA ASP A 187 -9.00 17.14 -7.71
C ASP A 187 -8.04 16.50 -6.69
N ILE A 188 -8.46 15.38 -6.09
CA ILE A 188 -7.65 14.62 -5.11
C ILE A 188 -6.64 13.70 -5.81
N ILE A 189 -7.10 13.00 -6.85
CA ILE A 189 -6.30 12.09 -7.66
C ILE A 189 -6.27 12.62 -9.09
N PRO A 190 -5.36 13.56 -9.41
CA PRO A 190 -5.18 13.99 -10.79
C PRO A 190 -4.96 12.78 -11.70
N THR A 191 -5.56 12.80 -12.89
CA THR A 191 -5.41 11.72 -13.88
C THR A 191 -3.94 11.40 -14.16
N SER A 192 -3.09 12.43 -14.21
CA SER A 192 -1.64 12.29 -14.41
C SER A 192 -0.91 11.58 -13.26
N LEU A 193 -1.45 11.62 -12.04
CA LEU A 193 -0.94 10.87 -10.89
C LEU A 193 -1.49 9.44 -10.88
N ARG A 194 -2.82 9.30 -11.02
CA ARG A 194 -3.52 8.00 -11.10
C ARG A 194 -2.85 7.08 -12.10
N ASP A 195 -2.57 7.59 -13.29
CA ASP A 195 -2.09 6.78 -14.41
C ASP A 195 -0.67 6.23 -14.21
N LEU A 196 0.08 6.77 -13.24
CA LEU A 196 1.40 6.25 -12.86
C LEU A 196 1.33 5.02 -11.95
N PHE A 197 0.21 4.79 -11.28
CA PHE A 197 0.02 3.59 -10.45
C PHE A 197 -0.20 2.36 -11.35
N SER A 198 0.65 1.35 -11.16
CA SER A 198 0.61 0.09 -11.93
C SER A 198 -0.52 -0.82 -11.47
N TYR A 199 -0.85 -0.76 -10.18
CA TYR A 199 -2.01 -1.42 -9.61
C TYR A 199 -3.03 -0.38 -9.15
N ARG A 200 -4.30 -0.60 -9.48
CA ARG A 200 -5.41 0.23 -9.00
C ARG A 200 -6.52 -0.66 -8.50
N LEU A 201 -6.90 -0.49 -7.24
CA LEU A 201 -7.91 -1.31 -6.58
C LEU A 201 -9.08 -0.42 -6.16
N ALA A 202 -10.20 -0.56 -6.86
CA ALA A 202 -11.44 0.14 -6.55
C ALA A 202 -12.36 -0.78 -5.73
N PHE A 203 -12.49 -0.48 -4.44
CA PHE A 203 -13.59 -0.98 -3.62
C PHE A 203 -14.88 -0.24 -3.98
N ARG A 204 -15.99 -0.63 -3.34
CA ARG A 204 -17.30 -0.01 -3.52
C ARG A 204 -17.21 1.52 -3.58
N CYS A 205 -17.80 2.10 -4.63
CA CYS A 205 -17.87 3.53 -4.88
C CYS A 205 -19.33 3.99 -4.90
N THR A 206 -19.57 5.28 -4.71
CA THR A 206 -20.93 5.85 -4.75
C THR A 206 -21.45 6.04 -6.17
N THR A 207 -20.57 6.21 -7.16
CA THR A 207 -20.92 6.49 -8.56
C THR A 207 -19.94 5.85 -9.54
N ASP A 208 -20.39 5.68 -10.79
CA ASP A 208 -19.59 5.23 -11.92
C ASP A 208 -18.35 6.12 -12.13
N SER A 209 -18.54 7.43 -12.01
CA SER A 209 -17.46 8.42 -12.10
C SER A 209 -16.39 8.19 -11.02
N SER A 210 -16.82 7.94 -9.77
CA SER A 210 -15.93 7.61 -8.66
C SER A 210 -15.17 6.29 -8.88
N SER A 211 -15.80 5.30 -9.53
CA SER A 211 -15.10 4.07 -9.97
C SER A 211 -13.99 4.39 -10.97
N ASP A 212 -14.30 5.18 -12.01
CA ASP A 212 -13.36 5.56 -13.07
C ASP A 212 -12.23 6.48 -12.60
N ILE A 213 -12.45 7.27 -11.54
CA ILE A 213 -11.39 8.05 -10.90
C ILE A 213 -10.31 7.14 -10.32
N VAL A 214 -10.66 5.94 -9.86
CA VAL A 214 -9.68 4.96 -9.35
C VAL A 214 -9.15 4.09 -10.49
N LEU A 215 -10.03 3.44 -11.25
CA LEU A 215 -9.62 2.44 -12.26
C LEU A 215 -9.02 3.07 -13.52
N GLY A 216 -9.51 4.23 -13.94
CA GLY A 216 -9.27 4.77 -15.27
C GLY A 216 -10.58 5.10 -15.98
N ARG A 217 -10.58 6.12 -16.84
CA ARG A 217 -11.78 6.52 -17.58
C ARG A 217 -12.25 5.41 -18.51
N GLY A 218 -13.56 5.14 -18.52
CA GLY A 218 -14.22 4.25 -19.46
C GLY A 218 -14.41 2.82 -18.95
N TRP A 219 -13.85 2.44 -17.81
CA TRP A 219 -13.99 1.09 -17.27
C TRP A 219 -15.41 0.80 -16.77
N ALA A 220 -16.05 1.77 -16.12
CA ALA A 220 -17.42 1.62 -15.64
C ALA A 220 -18.40 1.33 -16.79
N GLN A 221 -18.25 2.03 -17.92
CA GLN A 221 -19.07 1.82 -19.13
C GLN A 221 -18.82 0.45 -19.79
N GLN A 222 -17.63 -0.12 -19.60
CA GLN A 222 -17.27 -1.46 -20.07
C GLN A 222 -17.70 -2.57 -19.10
N GLY A 223 -18.47 -2.24 -18.06
CA GLY A 223 -18.98 -3.20 -17.07
C GLY A 223 -18.09 -3.38 -15.84
N TYR A 224 -16.90 -2.76 -15.80
CA TYR A 224 -16.00 -2.79 -14.66
C TYR A 224 -16.27 -1.59 -13.74
N ASN A 225 -17.39 -1.66 -13.04
CA ASN A 225 -17.91 -0.56 -12.25
C ASN A 225 -17.97 -0.90 -10.76
N ALA A 226 -17.13 -0.28 -9.95
CA ALA A 226 -17.11 -0.48 -8.50
C ALA A 226 -18.37 0.07 -7.79
N ALA A 227 -19.19 0.91 -8.43
CA ALA A 227 -20.47 1.35 -7.89
C ALA A 227 -21.55 0.26 -7.91
N THR A 228 -21.33 -0.83 -8.66
CA THR A 228 -22.22 -2.00 -8.67
C THR A 228 -21.98 -2.94 -7.48
N ILE A 229 -20.87 -2.77 -6.75
CA ILE A 229 -20.57 -3.56 -5.54
C ILE A 229 -21.59 -3.16 -4.47
N THR A 230 -22.26 -4.14 -3.87
CA THR A 230 -23.31 -3.85 -2.89
C THR A 230 -22.72 -3.61 -1.49
N PRO A 231 -23.42 -2.89 -0.58
CA PRO A 231 -22.97 -2.71 0.80
C PRO A 231 -22.74 -4.01 1.59
N ALA A 232 -23.40 -5.11 1.21
CA ALA A 232 -23.20 -6.43 1.81
C ALA A 232 -21.86 -7.08 1.42
N GLU A 233 -21.27 -6.64 0.31
CA GLU A 233 -20.05 -7.21 -0.26
C GLU A 233 -18.79 -6.49 0.25
N ARG A 234 -18.69 -6.31 1.57
CA ARG A 234 -17.53 -5.66 2.20
C ARG A 234 -16.23 -6.38 1.84
N GLY A 235 -15.18 -5.64 1.52
CA GLY A 235 -13.89 -6.20 1.11
C GLY A 235 -13.87 -6.70 -0.34
N VAL A 236 -14.96 -6.59 -1.10
CA VAL A 236 -14.92 -6.83 -2.54
C VAL A 236 -14.44 -5.58 -3.27
N GLY A 237 -13.54 -5.77 -4.23
CA GLY A 237 -13.01 -4.72 -5.08
C GLY A 237 -12.67 -5.20 -6.48
N LEU A 238 -12.49 -4.24 -7.39
CA LEU A 238 -11.99 -4.44 -8.74
C LEU A 238 -10.51 -4.06 -8.78
N LEU A 239 -9.65 -5.03 -9.03
CA LEU A 239 -8.22 -4.86 -9.16
C LEU A 239 -7.84 -4.76 -10.64
N LEU A 240 -7.37 -3.59 -11.06
CA LEU A 240 -6.71 -3.38 -12.33
C LEU A 240 -5.19 -3.56 -12.16
N ALA A 241 -4.63 -4.54 -12.86
CA ALA A 241 -3.21 -4.79 -12.93
C ALA A 241 -2.65 -4.42 -14.31
N GLU A 242 -1.69 -3.49 -14.34
CA GLU A 242 -0.76 -3.26 -15.46
C GLU A 242 -1.39 -2.99 -16.83
N GLY A 243 -2.52 -2.28 -16.86
CA GLY A 243 -3.21 -2.00 -18.12
C GLY A 243 -3.94 -3.21 -18.72
N GLY A 244 -4.05 -4.30 -17.95
CA GLY A 244 -4.95 -5.40 -18.23
C GLY A 244 -6.41 -5.01 -18.00
N VAL A 245 -7.24 -6.00 -17.69
CA VAL A 245 -8.67 -5.82 -17.43
C VAL A 245 -8.93 -5.89 -15.92
N PRO A 246 -9.79 -5.04 -15.34
CA PRO A 246 -10.09 -5.13 -13.91
C PRO A 246 -10.68 -6.49 -13.54
N ARG A 247 -10.15 -7.13 -12.50
CA ARG A 247 -10.64 -8.41 -11.98
C ARG A 247 -11.27 -8.21 -10.62
N ARG A 248 -12.42 -8.84 -10.39
CA ARG A 248 -13.09 -8.81 -9.10
C ARG A 248 -12.37 -9.74 -8.11
N MET A 249 -12.12 -9.23 -6.91
CA MET A 249 -11.50 -9.95 -5.82
C MET A 249 -12.18 -9.66 -4.49
N LYS A 250 -12.11 -10.63 -3.58
CA LYS A 250 -12.46 -10.50 -2.17
C LYS A 250 -11.17 -10.37 -1.37
N SER A 251 -11.01 -9.26 -0.65
CA SER A 251 -9.85 -9.03 0.20
C SER A 251 -9.85 -9.95 1.43
N ALA A 252 -8.66 -10.43 1.80
CA ALA A 252 -8.43 -11.13 3.06
C ALA A 252 -8.77 -10.19 4.24
N TYR A 253 -9.36 -10.76 5.28
CA TYR A 253 -9.72 -10.02 6.48
C TYR A 253 -8.66 -10.23 7.55
N LEU A 254 -8.08 -9.13 8.03
CA LEU A 254 -7.15 -9.10 9.15
C LEU A 254 -7.83 -8.35 10.29
N ALA A 255 -8.09 -9.02 11.41
CA ALA A 255 -8.71 -8.39 12.56
C ALA A 255 -7.66 -7.62 13.37
N ASP A 256 -8.08 -6.63 14.16
CA ASP A 256 -7.17 -5.82 14.99
C ASP A 256 -6.33 -6.68 15.94
N ALA A 257 -6.91 -7.76 16.50
CA ALA A 257 -6.17 -8.70 17.35
C ALA A 257 -5.05 -9.44 16.59
N ASP A 258 -5.27 -9.76 15.31
CA ASP A 258 -4.24 -10.34 14.46
C ASP A 258 -3.16 -9.31 14.16
N ILE A 259 -3.55 -8.05 13.88
CA ILE A 259 -2.61 -6.93 13.68
C ILE A 259 -1.70 -6.77 14.90
N TYR A 260 -2.25 -6.70 16.12
CA TYR A 260 -1.43 -6.57 17.33
C TYR A 260 -0.45 -7.74 17.48
N SER A 261 -0.90 -8.97 17.21
CA SER A 261 -0.02 -10.15 17.26
C SER A 261 1.11 -10.08 16.23
N LEU A 262 0.83 -9.54 15.04
CA LEU A 262 1.84 -9.34 13.99
C LEU A 262 2.82 -8.23 14.34
N VAL A 263 2.35 -7.14 14.95
CA VAL A 263 3.19 -6.05 15.46
C VAL A 263 4.15 -6.58 16.52
N ASP A 264 3.65 -7.32 17.51
CA ASP A 264 4.49 -7.93 18.55
C ASP A 264 5.56 -8.86 17.95
N TYR A 265 5.18 -9.65 16.95
CA TYR A 265 6.11 -10.53 16.25
C TYR A 265 7.18 -9.75 15.44
N ALA A 266 6.78 -8.72 14.70
CA ALA A 266 7.70 -7.85 13.96
C ALA A 266 8.70 -7.15 14.89
N ARG A 267 8.26 -6.70 16.08
CA ARG A 267 9.16 -6.13 17.10
C ARG A 267 10.20 -7.14 17.60
N GLN A 268 9.81 -8.40 17.79
CA GLN A 268 10.75 -9.47 18.19
C GLN A 268 11.77 -9.74 17.09
N MET A 269 11.37 -9.73 15.81
CA MET A 269 12.29 -9.88 14.68
C MET A 269 13.30 -8.72 14.59
N SER A 270 12.87 -7.49 14.84
CA SER A 270 13.74 -6.31 14.80
C SER A 270 14.70 -6.20 15.97
N THR A 271 14.31 -6.63 17.17
CA THR A 271 15.21 -6.64 18.36
C THR A 271 16.33 -7.68 18.25
N GLY A 272 16.12 -8.76 17.48
CA GLY A 272 17.20 -9.69 17.10
C GLY A 272 18.26 -9.10 16.16
N ARG A 273 18.07 -7.89 15.61
CA ARG A 273 19.06 -7.20 14.77
C ARG A 273 20.09 -6.39 15.54
N ALA A 274 19.82 -6.06 16.80
CA ALA A 274 20.64 -5.20 17.63
C ALA A 274 21.61 -5.96 18.56
N ALA A 275 21.68 -7.28 18.43
CA ALA A 275 22.53 -8.17 19.23
C ALA A 275 23.62 -8.83 18.38
#